data_AF-A0A961TNB3-F1
#
_entry.id   AF-A0A961TNB3-F1
#
_cell.length_a   1.000
_cell.length_b   1.000
_cell.length_c   1.000
_cell.angle_alpha   90.00
_cell.angle_beta   90.00
_cell.angle_gamma   90.00
#
_symmetry.space_group_name_H-M   'P 1'
#
loop_
_entity.id
_entity.type
_entity.pdbx_description
1 polymer ?
#
loop_
_entity_poly.entity_id
_entity_poly.type
_entity_poly.pdbx_seq_one_letter_code
_entity_poly.pdbx_strand_id
1 'polypeptide(L)'
;MPQPPEPDWIEARLVGARPQAVAALLRYFRDLDLAEEAFQEACLRALKSWPKNGPPRDAASWLIMVGRNAAIDHKRKQARLTQLPDEEAISDREDTEPDMAERLDAADYRDDILRLLFVCCHPELPATQQIALALRIVSGLPVPRIAAAFLVGDRAMEQRITRAKARIAQADIPFETPGPIERSERFSVVSAMIYLVFNE
;
A
#
# COMPACT_ATOMS: atom_id res chain seq x y z
N MET A 1 14.80 34.60 12.69
CA MET A 1 15.48 33.32 12.47
C MET A 1 15.05 32.79 11.11
N PRO A 2 15.96 32.31 10.25
CA PRO A 2 15.55 31.55 9.08
C PRO A 2 14.85 30.27 9.57
N GLN A 3 13.74 29.89 8.96
CA GLN A 3 13.15 28.58 9.22
C GLN A 3 14.17 27.48 8.84
N PRO A 4 14.25 26.37 9.60
CA PRO A 4 15.01 25.22 9.16
C PRO A 4 14.50 24.76 7.78
N PRO A 5 15.38 24.30 6.87
CA PRO A 5 14.95 23.84 5.54
C PRO A 5 13.87 22.75 5.70
N GLU A 6 12.75 22.93 4.98
CA GLU A 6 11.54 22.12 5.14
C GLU A 6 11.80 20.61 4.88
N PRO A 7 11.06 19.72 5.57
CA PRO A 7 11.15 18.26 5.42
C PRO A 7 10.66 17.71 4.06
N ASP A 8 10.45 18.55 3.05
CA ASP A 8 9.88 18.23 1.73
C ASP A 8 10.56 17.05 1.02
N TRP A 9 11.87 16.88 1.21
CA TRP A 9 12.60 15.77 0.59
C TRP A 9 12.25 14.41 1.22
N ILE A 10 11.90 14.38 2.52
CA ILE A 10 11.46 13.15 3.19
C ILE A 10 10.07 12.79 2.65
N GLU A 11 9.17 13.77 2.62
CA GLU A 11 7.83 13.58 2.07
C GLU A 11 7.90 13.07 0.63
N ALA A 12 8.67 13.73 -0.25
CA ALA A 12 8.85 13.32 -1.63
C ALA A 12 9.38 11.88 -1.74
N ARG A 13 10.30 11.47 -0.86
CA ARG A 13 10.85 10.11 -0.87
C ARG A 13 9.84 9.07 -0.37
N LEU A 14 9.04 9.40 0.64
CA LEU A 14 7.97 8.54 1.15
C LEU A 14 6.85 8.38 0.11
N VAL A 15 6.39 9.49 -0.48
CA VAL A 15 5.37 9.50 -1.54
C VAL A 15 5.86 8.72 -2.76
N GLY A 16 7.09 8.97 -3.22
CA GLY A 16 7.67 8.28 -4.36
C GLY A 16 7.88 6.76 -4.14
N ALA A 17 8.11 6.32 -2.90
CA ALA A 17 8.28 4.91 -2.57
C ALA A 17 6.96 4.17 -2.29
N ARG A 18 5.86 4.90 -2.07
CA ARG A 18 4.60 4.33 -1.60
C ARG A 18 4.04 3.23 -2.50
N PRO A 19 3.90 3.39 -3.84
CA PRO A 19 3.30 2.36 -4.67
C PRO A 19 4.05 1.03 -4.57
N GLN A 20 5.38 1.07 -4.58
CA GLN A 20 6.24 -0.11 -4.46
C GLN A 20 6.10 -0.75 -3.08
N ALA A 21 6.16 0.06 -2.02
CA ALA A 21 6.13 -0.45 -0.66
C ALA A 21 4.79 -1.06 -0.29
N VAL A 22 3.68 -0.38 -0.60
CA VAL A 22 2.33 -0.89 -0.34
C VAL A 22 2.04 -2.14 -1.16
N ALA A 23 2.46 -2.18 -2.43
CA ALA A 23 2.23 -3.35 -3.27
C ALA A 23 2.96 -4.60 -2.74
N ALA A 24 4.23 -4.45 -2.35
CA ALA A 24 5.00 -5.55 -1.77
C ALA A 24 4.44 -6.01 -0.40
N LEU A 25 4.00 -5.07 0.44
CA LEU A 25 3.36 -5.38 1.72
C LEU A 25 2.01 -6.07 1.52
N LEU A 26 1.21 -5.63 0.55
CA LEU A 26 -0.05 -6.27 0.19
C LEU A 26 0.16 -7.69 -0.34
N ARG A 27 1.19 -7.92 -1.17
CA ARG A 27 1.57 -9.26 -1.62
C ARG A 27 1.89 -10.19 -0.46
N TYR A 28 2.54 -9.67 0.57
CA TYR A 28 2.95 -10.45 1.75
C TYR A 28 1.77 -10.71 2.71
N PHE A 29 0.96 -9.69 3.00
CA PHE A 29 -0.09 -9.77 4.02
C PHE A 29 -1.47 -10.16 3.49
N ARG A 30 -1.71 -9.99 2.18
CA ARG A 30 -3.01 -10.21 1.51
C ARG A 30 -4.16 -9.42 2.14
N ASP A 31 -3.83 -8.32 2.81
CA ASP A 31 -4.77 -7.44 3.49
C ASP A 31 -4.35 -5.98 3.24
N LEU A 32 -5.28 -5.19 2.68
CA LEU A 32 -5.05 -3.79 2.31
C LEU A 32 -4.85 -2.89 3.52
N ASP A 33 -5.61 -3.12 4.60
CA ASP A 33 -5.51 -2.31 5.81
C ASP A 33 -4.19 -2.61 6.52
N LEU A 34 -3.84 -3.88 6.67
CA LEU A 34 -2.56 -4.27 7.28
C LEU A 34 -1.36 -3.77 6.47
N ALA A 35 -1.44 -3.80 5.13
CA ALA A 35 -0.38 -3.26 4.27
C ALA A 35 -0.22 -1.74 4.43
N GLU A 36 -1.33 -0.99 4.52
CA GLU A 36 -1.27 0.46 4.76
C GLU A 36 -0.72 0.79 6.15
N GLU A 37 -1.18 0.10 7.19
CA GLU A 37 -0.70 0.30 8.56
C GLU A 37 0.80 0.00 8.67
N ALA A 38 1.26 -1.09 8.07
CA ALA A 38 2.67 -1.45 7.99
C ALA A 38 3.50 -0.35 7.32
N PHE A 39 3.01 0.18 6.19
CA PHE A 39 3.68 1.29 5.50
C PHE A 39 3.71 2.58 6.34
N GLN A 40 2.61 2.91 7.00
CA GLN A 40 2.52 4.10 7.87
C GLN A 40 3.49 4.01 9.05
N GLU A 41 3.60 2.85 9.69
CA GLU A 41 4.57 2.61 10.76
C GLU A 41 6.02 2.72 10.26
N ALA A 42 6.30 2.24 9.04
CA ALA A 42 7.60 2.44 8.41
C ALA A 42 7.90 3.93 8.14
N CYS A 43 6.90 4.69 7.68
CA CYS A 43 7.01 6.15 7.50
C CYS A 43 7.29 6.87 8.82
N LEU A 44 6.63 6.49 9.92
CA LEU A 44 6.87 7.06 11.24
C LEU A 44 8.32 6.82 11.71
N ARG A 45 8.89 5.65 11.41
CA ARG A 45 10.30 5.35 11.71
C ARG A 45 11.26 6.10 10.79
N ALA A 46 10.91 6.29 9.52
CA ALA A 46 11.66 7.13 8.59
C ALA A 46 11.72 8.59 9.08
N LEU A 47 10.57 9.17 9.44
CA LEU A 47 10.48 10.54 9.97
C LEU A 47 11.32 10.76 11.24
N LYS A 48 11.54 9.72 12.05
CA LYS A 48 12.41 9.79 13.24
C LYS A 48 13.90 9.63 12.92
N SER A 49 14.25 8.83 11.92
CA SER A 49 15.63 8.40 11.66
C SER A 49 16.32 9.15 10.52
N TRP A 50 15.61 9.40 9.41
CA TRP A 50 16.17 10.02 8.22
C TRP A 50 16.64 11.46 8.41
N PRO A 51 16.02 12.32 9.25
CA PRO A 51 16.57 13.65 9.52
C PRO A 51 17.99 13.63 10.13
N LYS A 52 18.34 12.55 10.83
CA LYS A 52 19.64 12.40 11.52
C LYS A 52 20.66 11.66 10.66
N ASN A 53 20.21 10.63 9.95
CA ASN A 53 21.10 9.68 9.28
C ASN A 53 21.08 9.82 7.75
N GLY A 54 20.22 10.67 7.19
CA GLY A 54 19.85 10.65 5.78
C GLY A 54 18.95 9.46 5.41
N PRO A 55 18.39 9.44 4.19
CA PRO A 55 17.64 8.30 3.71
C PRO A 55 18.59 7.15 3.31
N PRO A 56 18.14 5.90 3.38
CA PRO A 56 18.85 4.79 2.75
C PRO A 56 18.93 4.97 1.22
N ARG A 57 19.90 4.31 0.59
CA ARG A 57 20.09 4.34 -0.88
C ARG A 57 18.80 3.91 -1.60
N ASP A 58 18.19 2.83 -1.12
CA ASP A 58 16.87 2.39 -1.54
C ASP A 58 15.84 2.55 -0.41
N ALA A 59 15.03 3.60 -0.50
CA ALA A 59 13.97 3.86 0.47
C ALA A 59 12.80 2.90 0.35
N ALA A 60 12.48 2.39 -0.84
CA ALA A 60 11.35 1.48 -1.01
C ALA A 60 11.63 0.16 -0.31
N SER A 61 12.78 -0.45 -0.59
CA SER A 61 13.24 -1.68 0.07
C SER A 61 13.30 -1.54 1.58
N TRP A 62 13.80 -0.41 2.08
CA TRP A 62 13.85 -0.13 3.51
C TRP A 62 12.46 -0.02 4.13
N LEU A 63 11.52 0.70 3.49
CA LEU A 63 10.16 0.85 3.98
C LEU A 63 9.40 -0.49 3.99
N ILE A 64 9.63 -1.33 2.98
CA ILE A 64 9.05 -2.69 2.91
C ILE A 64 9.55 -3.54 4.08
N MET A 65 10.87 -3.60 4.26
CA MET A 65 11.48 -4.39 5.34
C MET A 65 11.01 -3.91 6.71
N VAL A 66 11.05 -2.60 6.95
CA VAL A 66 10.66 -2.01 8.24
C VAL A 66 9.17 -2.20 8.50
N GLY A 67 8.31 -1.98 7.50
CA GLY A 67 6.87 -2.15 7.62
C GLY A 67 6.49 -3.60 7.89
N ARG A 68 7.08 -4.55 7.15
CA ARG A 68 6.89 -5.99 7.35
C ARG A 68 7.24 -6.40 8.79
N ASN A 69 8.43 -6.03 9.25
CA ASN A 69 8.90 -6.39 10.59
C ASN A 69 7.99 -5.78 11.68
N ALA A 70 7.58 -4.52 11.51
CA ALA A 70 6.69 -3.88 12.46
C ALA A 70 5.31 -4.54 12.54
N ALA A 71 4.72 -4.92 11.41
CA ALA A 71 3.43 -5.61 11.38
C ALA A 71 3.50 -7.03 11.96
N ILE A 72 4.59 -7.77 11.69
CA ILE A 72 4.84 -9.09 12.31
C ILE A 72 4.97 -8.94 13.83
N ASP A 73 5.75 -7.97 14.30
CA ASP A 73 5.91 -7.70 15.73
C ASP A 73 4.58 -7.33 16.40
N HIS A 74 3.73 -6.55 15.70
CA HIS A 74 2.40 -6.19 16.18
C HIS A 74 1.51 -7.43 16.33
N LYS A 75 1.43 -8.28 15.29
CA LYS A 75 0.68 -9.55 15.34
C LYS A 75 1.19 -10.46 16.46
N ARG A 76 2.51 -10.60 16.62
CA ARG A 76 3.12 -11.40 17.70
C ARG A 76 2.77 -10.86 19.09
N LYS A 77 2.73 -9.53 19.26
CA LYS A 77 2.31 -8.91 20.53
C LYS A 77 0.83 -9.13 20.82
N GLN A 78 -0.03 -8.98 19.82
CA GLN A 78 -1.47 -9.28 19.96
C GLN A 78 -1.69 -10.76 20.33
N ALA A 79 -1.03 -11.70 19.64
CA ALA A 79 -1.10 -13.13 19.94
C ALA A 79 -0.56 -13.51 21.33
N ARG A 80 0.41 -12.74 21.87
CA ARG A 80 0.89 -12.93 23.26
C ARG A 80 -0.09 -12.39 24.31
N LEU A 81 -0.87 -11.38 23.95
CA LEU A 81 -1.90 -10.78 24.83
C LEU A 81 -3.21 -11.57 24.80
N THR A 82 -3.43 -12.38 23.76
CA THR A 82 -4.60 -13.25 23.58
C THR A 82 -4.14 -14.71 23.60
N GLN A 83 -4.26 -15.43 24.72
CA GLN A 83 -3.85 -16.85 24.81
C GLN A 83 -4.66 -17.76 23.83
N LEU A 84 -4.06 -18.05 22.65
CA LEU A 84 -4.20 -19.12 21.59
C LEU A 84 -5.57 -19.65 21.09
N PRO A 85 -5.68 -20.28 19.87
CA PRO A 85 -4.81 -20.38 18.65
C PRO A 85 -5.47 -19.69 17.40
N ASP A 86 -4.93 -19.53 16.17
CA ASP A 86 -4.14 -20.38 15.25
C ASP A 86 -3.01 -19.62 14.52
N GLU A 87 -1.90 -20.32 14.27
CA GLU A 87 -0.71 -19.86 13.52
C GLU A 87 -0.91 -19.85 12.00
N GLU A 88 -2.09 -20.17 11.48
CA GLU A 88 -2.37 -20.34 10.05
C GLU A 88 -2.56 -19.02 9.27
N ALA A 89 -2.74 -17.89 9.96
CA ALA A 89 -2.93 -16.57 9.32
C ALA A 89 -1.60 -15.85 8.96
N ILE A 90 -0.46 -16.52 9.17
CA ILE A 90 0.86 -16.06 8.72
C ILE A 90 1.34 -17.15 7.76
N SER A 91 1.04 -16.98 6.47
CA SER A 91 1.44 -17.87 5.38
C SER A 91 2.69 -18.70 5.70
N ASP A 92 2.51 -20.03 5.74
CA ASP A 92 3.60 -21.00 5.79
C ASP A 92 4.61 -20.74 4.67
N ARG A 93 5.83 -20.33 5.03
CA ARG A 93 7.10 -20.95 4.63
C ARG A 93 8.30 -20.07 4.96
N GLU A 94 9.35 -20.76 5.37
CA GLU A 94 10.73 -20.30 5.51
C GLU A 94 11.13 -19.35 4.39
N ASP A 95 11.38 -18.09 4.71
CA ASP A 95 12.27 -17.24 3.94
C ASP A 95 13.19 -16.56 4.96
N THR A 96 14.38 -17.13 5.08
CA THR A 96 15.46 -16.64 5.93
C THR A 96 15.80 -15.21 5.52
N GLU A 97 16.19 -14.38 6.49
CA GLU A 97 16.41 -12.93 6.37
C GLU A 97 17.42 -12.44 5.28
N PRO A 98 18.29 -13.22 4.62
CA PRO A 98 19.09 -12.71 3.50
C PRO A 98 18.44 -12.82 2.11
N ASP A 99 17.45 -13.71 1.90
CA ASP A 99 17.01 -14.08 0.53
C ASP A 99 16.01 -13.08 -0.08
N MET A 100 15.24 -12.37 0.75
CA MET A 100 14.20 -11.44 0.27
C MET A 100 14.77 -10.13 -0.30
N ALA A 101 15.93 -9.68 0.20
CA ALA A 101 16.62 -8.51 -0.35
C ALA A 101 17.25 -8.79 -1.72
N GLU A 102 17.55 -10.06 -2.03
CA GLU A 102 18.04 -10.50 -3.34
C GLU A 102 16.90 -10.89 -4.31
N ARG A 103 15.71 -11.27 -3.80
CA ARG A 103 14.55 -11.70 -4.60
C ARG A 103 13.61 -10.59 -5.07
N LEU A 104 13.96 -9.33 -4.86
CA LEU A 104 13.15 -8.18 -5.28
C LEU A 104 13.84 -7.49 -6.45
N ASP A 105 13.82 -8.14 -7.61
CA ASP A 105 14.35 -7.55 -8.82
C ASP A 105 13.42 -6.41 -9.30
N ALA A 106 13.96 -5.43 -10.02
CA ALA A 106 13.18 -4.27 -10.50
C ALA A 106 11.96 -4.65 -11.38
N ALA A 107 11.98 -5.86 -11.96
CA ALA A 107 10.85 -6.42 -12.70
C ALA A 107 9.70 -6.83 -11.77
N ASP A 108 9.99 -7.52 -10.66
CA ASP A 108 8.98 -7.98 -9.70
C ASP A 108 8.25 -6.80 -9.04
N TYR A 109 8.95 -5.69 -8.80
CA TYR A 109 8.35 -4.46 -8.26
C TYR A 109 7.35 -3.80 -9.21
N ARG A 110 7.68 -3.72 -10.51
CA ARG A 110 6.79 -3.10 -11.51
C ARG A 110 5.52 -3.93 -11.65
N ASP A 111 5.67 -5.23 -11.60
CA ASP A 111 4.57 -6.19 -11.65
C ASP A 111 3.68 -6.09 -10.40
N ASP A 112 4.25 -5.87 -9.22
CA ASP A 112 3.47 -5.67 -7.99
C ASP A 112 2.64 -4.39 -7.99
N ILE A 113 3.18 -3.26 -8.46
CA ILE A 113 2.40 -2.01 -8.58
C ILE A 113 1.22 -2.22 -9.53
N LEU A 114 1.44 -2.92 -10.64
CA LEU A 114 0.38 -3.22 -11.60
C LEU A 114 -0.69 -4.13 -10.97
N ARG A 115 -0.30 -5.15 -10.22
CA ARG A 115 -1.22 -6.00 -9.44
C ARG A 115 -2.04 -5.17 -8.45
N LEU A 116 -1.40 -4.26 -7.71
CA LEU A 116 -2.06 -3.36 -6.77
C LEU A 116 -3.12 -2.49 -7.48
N LEU A 117 -2.80 -1.95 -8.65
CA LEU A 117 -3.76 -1.21 -9.47
C LEU A 117 -4.96 -2.09 -9.87
N PHE A 118 -4.71 -3.31 -10.33
CA PHE A 118 -5.80 -4.23 -10.69
C PHE A 118 -6.66 -4.69 -9.52
N VAL A 119 -6.09 -4.83 -8.32
CA VAL A 119 -6.84 -5.08 -7.08
C VAL A 119 -7.74 -3.90 -6.76
N CYS A 120 -7.23 -2.67 -6.87
CA CYS A 120 -8.04 -1.48 -6.66
C CYS A 120 -9.13 -1.29 -7.75
N CYS A 121 -8.90 -1.81 -8.96
CA CYS A 121 -9.83 -1.78 -10.09
C CYS A 121 -10.70 -3.05 -10.22
N HIS A 122 -10.96 -3.75 -9.11
CA HIS A 122 -11.74 -4.99 -9.17
C HIS A 122 -13.18 -4.73 -9.66
N PRO A 123 -13.74 -5.55 -10.57
CA PRO A 123 -15.06 -5.31 -11.18
C PRO A 123 -16.22 -5.36 -10.18
N GLU A 124 -16.04 -5.97 -9.01
CA GLU A 124 -17.05 -5.93 -7.94
C GLU A 124 -17.21 -4.54 -7.29
N LEU A 125 -16.24 -3.65 -7.51
CA LEU A 125 -16.32 -2.27 -7.06
C LEU A 125 -16.95 -1.41 -8.16
N PRO A 126 -17.94 -0.55 -7.84
CA PRO A 126 -18.36 0.51 -8.76
C PRO A 126 -17.17 1.39 -9.16
N ALA A 127 -17.16 1.94 -10.38
CA ALA A 127 -16.05 2.75 -10.90
C ALA A 127 -15.62 3.89 -9.95
N THR A 128 -16.58 4.56 -9.30
CA THR A 128 -16.28 5.63 -8.33
C THR A 128 -15.53 5.13 -7.09
N GLN A 129 -15.74 3.87 -6.70
CA GLN A 129 -15.01 3.24 -5.59
C GLN A 129 -13.62 2.79 -6.05
N GLN A 130 -13.48 2.26 -7.27
CA GLN A 130 -12.19 1.87 -7.84
C GLN A 130 -11.21 3.04 -7.86
N ILE A 131 -11.65 4.18 -8.42
CA ILE A 131 -10.84 5.40 -8.53
C ILE A 131 -10.49 5.95 -7.14
N ALA A 132 -11.48 6.09 -6.25
CA ALA A 132 -11.25 6.58 -4.89
C ALA A 132 -10.28 5.68 -4.10
N LEU A 133 -10.41 4.36 -4.27
CA LEU A 133 -9.56 3.39 -3.59
C LEU A 133 -8.11 3.50 -4.07
N ALA A 134 -7.80 3.52 -5.37
CA ALA A 134 -6.39 3.64 -5.74
C ALA A 134 -5.80 5.02 -5.50
N LEU A 135 -6.57 6.11 -5.63
CA LEU A 135 -6.07 7.43 -5.23
C LEU A 135 -5.60 7.42 -3.76
N ARG A 136 -6.32 6.70 -2.90
CA ARG A 136 -5.94 6.53 -1.50
C ARG A 136 -4.79 5.53 -1.29
N ILE A 137 -4.85 4.36 -1.93
CA ILE A 137 -3.94 3.24 -1.69
C ILE A 137 -2.61 3.40 -2.46
N VAL A 138 -2.69 3.71 -3.75
CA VAL A 138 -1.53 3.77 -4.64
C VAL A 138 -0.79 5.09 -4.47
N SER A 139 -1.49 6.22 -4.64
CA SER A 139 -0.86 7.56 -4.54
C SER A 139 -0.79 8.11 -3.11
N GLY A 140 -1.59 7.57 -2.17
CA GLY A 140 -1.59 8.09 -0.79
C GLY A 140 -2.32 9.43 -0.64
N LEU A 141 -3.20 9.78 -1.60
CA LEU A 141 -3.87 11.06 -1.61
C LEU A 141 -4.78 11.20 -0.37
N PRO A 142 -4.75 12.35 0.33
CA PRO A 142 -5.57 12.55 1.51
C PRO A 142 -7.07 12.46 1.21
N VAL A 143 -7.86 11.89 2.12
CA VAL A 143 -9.32 11.78 1.97
C VAL A 143 -10.00 13.11 1.63
N PRO A 144 -9.64 14.26 2.22
CA PRO A 144 -10.26 15.55 1.86
C PRO A 144 -9.97 15.97 0.41
N ARG A 145 -8.78 15.67 -0.13
CA ARG A 145 -8.44 15.94 -1.53
C ARG A 145 -9.28 15.07 -2.47
N ILE A 146 -9.40 13.78 -2.15
CA ILE A 146 -10.24 12.85 -2.91
C ILE A 146 -11.72 13.29 -2.82
N ALA A 147 -12.20 13.68 -1.64
CA ALA A 147 -13.57 14.14 -1.44
C ALA A 147 -13.88 15.37 -2.30
N ALA A 148 -12.96 16.34 -2.33
CA ALA A 148 -13.06 17.53 -3.18
C ALA A 148 -13.11 17.17 -4.68
N ALA A 149 -12.22 16.28 -5.15
CA ALA A 149 -12.22 15.82 -6.54
C ALA A 149 -13.53 15.13 -6.97
N PHE A 150 -14.22 14.48 -6.01
CA PHE A 150 -15.51 13.82 -6.24
C PHE A 150 -16.73 14.68 -5.88
N LEU A 151 -16.54 15.92 -5.43
CA LEU A 151 -17.60 16.82 -4.98
C LEU A 151 -18.53 16.20 -3.93
N VAL A 152 -17.95 15.48 -2.96
CA VAL A 152 -18.67 14.89 -1.82
C VAL A 152 -18.05 15.33 -0.49
N GLY A 153 -18.76 15.15 0.63
CA GLY A 153 -18.20 15.43 1.95
C GLY A 153 -17.17 14.37 2.41
N ASP A 154 -16.19 14.79 3.22
CA ASP A 154 -15.10 13.96 3.73
C ASP A 154 -15.58 12.65 4.35
N ARG A 155 -16.60 12.72 5.22
CA ARG A 155 -17.20 11.53 5.86
C ARG A 155 -17.79 10.55 4.85
N ALA A 156 -18.40 11.06 3.77
CA ALA A 156 -18.96 10.21 2.72
C ALA A 156 -17.86 9.52 1.91
N MET A 157 -16.74 10.22 1.67
CA MET A 157 -15.58 9.65 0.99
C MET A 157 -14.84 8.62 1.85
N GLU A 158 -14.64 8.91 3.13
CA GLU A 158 -14.04 7.97 4.09
C GLU A 158 -14.82 6.66 4.11
N GLN A 159 -16.13 6.72 4.32
CA GLN A 159 -16.98 5.53 4.28
C GLN A 159 -16.96 4.81 2.93
N ARG A 160 -16.85 5.54 1.82
CA ARG A 160 -16.72 4.94 0.48
C ARG A 160 -15.45 4.12 0.37
N ILE A 161 -14.33 4.65 0.83
CA ILE A 161 -13.03 3.95 0.83
C ILE A 161 -13.10 2.74 1.76
N THR A 162 -13.61 2.88 2.98
CA THR A 162 -13.75 1.75 3.93
C THR A 162 -14.60 0.62 3.35
N ARG A 163 -15.75 0.94 2.73
CA ARG A 163 -16.60 -0.07 2.07
C ARG A 163 -15.89 -0.75 0.90
N ALA A 164 -15.13 0.00 0.11
CA ALA A 164 -14.37 -0.56 -1.01
C ALA A 164 -13.33 -1.56 -0.52
N LYS A 165 -12.55 -1.23 0.53
CA LYS A 165 -11.59 -2.15 1.15
C LYS A 165 -12.25 -3.41 1.68
N ALA A 166 -13.36 -3.26 2.42
CA ALA A 166 -14.10 -4.40 2.96
C ALA A 166 -14.62 -5.32 1.86
N ARG A 167 -15.08 -4.76 0.73
CA ARG A 167 -15.52 -5.54 -0.43
C ARG A 167 -14.38 -6.31 -1.09
N ILE A 168 -13.19 -5.70 -1.21
CA ILE A 168 -11.99 -6.37 -1.71
C ILE A 168 -11.57 -7.51 -0.78
N ALA A 169 -11.55 -7.27 0.53
CA ALA A 169 -11.20 -8.30 1.52
C ALA A 169 -12.17 -9.49 1.51
N GLN A 170 -13.47 -9.24 1.29
CA GLN A 170 -14.50 -10.29 1.21
C GLN A 170 -14.45 -11.11 -0.08
N ALA A 171 -13.91 -10.54 -1.16
CA ALA A 171 -13.87 -11.18 -2.47
C ALA A 171 -12.71 -12.19 -2.61
N ASP A 172 -11.88 -12.37 -1.57
CA ASP A 172 -10.71 -13.27 -1.54
C ASP A 172 -9.85 -13.17 -2.81
N ILE A 173 -9.61 -11.93 -3.25
CA ILE A 173 -8.97 -11.66 -4.53
C ILE A 173 -7.49 -12.04 -4.43
N PRO A 174 -7.01 -13.00 -5.23
CA PRO A 174 -5.61 -13.34 -5.24
C PRO A 174 -4.82 -12.10 -5.69
N PHE A 175 -3.79 -11.72 -4.92
CA PHE A 175 -2.77 -10.77 -5.38
C PHE A 175 -1.91 -11.48 -6.44
N GLU A 176 -2.47 -11.52 -7.65
CA GLU A 176 -1.91 -12.11 -8.85
C GLU A 176 -2.16 -11.17 -10.02
N THR A 177 -1.37 -11.32 -11.08
CA THR A 177 -1.65 -10.58 -12.32
C THR A 177 -2.93 -11.14 -12.93
N PRO A 178 -3.97 -10.33 -13.19
CA PRO A 178 -5.22 -10.85 -13.75
C PRO A 178 -4.97 -11.52 -15.10
N GLY A 179 -5.84 -12.46 -15.46
CA GLY A 179 -5.79 -13.11 -16.76
C GLY A 179 -5.95 -12.11 -17.91
N PRO A 180 -5.55 -12.45 -19.15
CA PRO A 180 -5.67 -11.54 -20.30
C PRO A 180 -7.08 -10.94 -20.49
N ILE A 181 -8.13 -11.72 -20.24
CA ILE A 181 -9.53 -11.29 -20.36
C ILE A 181 -9.87 -10.25 -19.29
N GLU A 182 -9.58 -10.54 -18.03
CA GLU A 182 -9.83 -9.62 -16.91
C GLU A 182 -9.01 -8.33 -17.04
N ARG A 183 -7.77 -8.43 -17.54
CA ARG A 183 -6.95 -7.24 -17.83
C ARG A 183 -7.63 -6.35 -18.87
N SER A 184 -8.18 -6.94 -19.93
CA SER A 184 -8.90 -6.20 -20.97
C SER A 184 -10.13 -5.48 -20.42
N GLU A 185 -10.93 -6.14 -19.58
CA GLU A 185 -12.11 -5.56 -18.94
C GLU A 185 -11.77 -4.39 -18.01
N ARG A 186 -10.63 -4.48 -17.31
CA ARG A 186 -10.19 -3.48 -16.33
C ARG A 186 -9.30 -2.38 -16.94
N PHE A 187 -8.84 -2.54 -18.19
CA PHE A 187 -7.81 -1.70 -18.81
C PHE A 187 -8.20 -0.22 -18.89
N SER A 188 -9.45 0.08 -19.26
CA SER A 188 -9.92 1.47 -19.38
C SER A 188 -9.88 2.19 -18.03
N VAL A 189 -10.22 1.51 -16.95
CA VAL A 189 -10.24 2.07 -15.59
C VAL A 189 -8.80 2.27 -15.10
N VAL A 190 -7.94 1.26 -15.26
CA VAL A 190 -6.52 1.36 -14.90
C VAL A 190 -5.84 2.51 -15.64
N SER A 191 -6.13 2.68 -16.95
CA SER A 191 -5.59 3.78 -17.75
C SER A 191 -6.04 5.15 -17.26
N ALA A 192 -7.33 5.30 -16.92
CA ALA A 192 -7.85 6.53 -16.32
C ALA A 192 -7.18 6.83 -14.96
N MET A 193 -6.89 5.79 -14.18
CA MET A 193 -6.24 5.95 -12.88
C MET A 193 -4.76 6.29 -12.98
N ILE A 194 -4.03 5.70 -13.93
CA ILE A 194 -2.67 6.12 -14.26
C ILE A 194 -2.67 7.60 -14.64
N TYR A 195 -3.59 8.02 -15.51
CA TYR A 195 -3.72 9.44 -15.87
C TYR A 195 -3.96 10.33 -14.64
N LEU A 196 -4.86 9.96 -13.74
CA LEU A 196 -5.15 10.74 -12.53
C LEU A 196 -3.94 10.79 -11.58
N VAL A 197 -3.26 9.66 -11.35
CA VAL A 197 -2.08 9.60 -10.47
C VAL A 197 -0.92 10.47 -10.99
N PHE A 198 -0.78 10.63 -12.30
CA PHE A 198 0.29 11.44 -12.90
C PHE A 198 -0.08 12.91 -13.13
N ASN A 199 -1.35 13.30 -12.97
CA ASN A 199 -1.82 14.68 -13.16
C ASN A 199 -2.24 15.38 -11.85
N GLU A 200 -2.09 14.71 -10.71
CA GLU A 200 -2.27 15.25 -9.36
C GLU A 200 -0.91 15.53 -8.71
#